data_AF-A0A529LTF4-F1
#
_entry.id   AF-A0A529LTF4-F1
#
_cell.length_a   1.000
_cell.length_b   1.000
_cell.length_c   1.000
_cell.angle_alpha   90.00
_cell.angle_beta   90.00
_cell.angle_gamma   90.00
#
_symmetry.space_group_name_H-M   'P 1'
#
loop_
_entity.id
_entity.type
_entity.pdbx_description
1 polymer ?
#
loop_
_entity_poly.entity_id
_entity_poly.type
_entity_poly.pdbx_seq_one_letter_code
_entity_poly.pdbx_strand_id
1 'polypeptide(L)'
;MLPMHQMQDFATPLTGGDTAQGNETCPGETLTVLNVAYPLAPVGPDAVGGAEQVLSMLDRALVQAGHRSIVIGCRGSSASGTLVEIPAENGVLDEAAKSRAQQAHREAIAAARARWPIDVVHLHGIDFDAYLPDDGPTLVTLH
;
A
#
# COMPACT_ATOMS: atom_id res chain seq x y z
N MET A 1 -13.47 35.32 -60.55
CA MET A 1 -12.54 36.37 -60.07
C MET A 1 -12.71 36.45 -58.55
N LEU A 2 -11.74 35.92 -57.79
CA LEU A 2 -11.61 36.07 -56.32
C LEU A 2 -11.36 37.55 -55.94
N PRO A 3 -11.41 38.02 -54.67
CA PRO A 3 -11.43 37.29 -53.38
C PRO A 3 -12.42 37.84 -52.31
N MET A 4 -12.65 37.12 -51.19
CA MET A 4 -12.83 37.75 -49.87
C MET A 4 -12.32 36.82 -48.76
N HIS A 5 -11.82 37.48 -47.72
CA HIS A 5 -10.93 37.06 -46.65
C HIS A 5 -11.37 35.83 -45.82
N GLN A 6 -10.35 35.10 -45.37
CA GLN A 6 -10.39 34.20 -44.23
C GLN A 6 -10.76 34.96 -42.94
N MET A 7 -11.62 34.36 -42.13
CA MET A 7 -11.65 34.57 -40.69
C MET A 7 -11.62 33.19 -40.03
N GLN A 8 -10.62 32.97 -39.19
CA GLN A 8 -10.30 31.70 -38.55
C GLN A 8 -11.15 31.55 -37.29
N ASP A 9 -12.04 30.55 -37.26
CA ASP A 9 -12.70 30.14 -36.02
C ASP A 9 -11.76 29.23 -35.22
N PHE A 10 -11.11 29.80 -34.20
CA PHE A 10 -10.43 29.04 -33.16
C PHE A 10 -11.46 28.59 -32.13
N ALA A 11 -11.92 27.34 -32.26
CA ALA A 11 -12.56 26.62 -31.18
C ALA A 11 -12.05 25.18 -31.18
N THR A 12 -10.93 24.94 -30.50
CA THR A 12 -10.48 23.60 -30.15
C THR A 12 -11.37 23.09 -29.01
N PRO A 13 -12.09 21.97 -29.14
CA PRO A 13 -12.75 21.37 -28.00
C PRO A 13 -11.68 20.82 -27.05
N LEU A 14 -11.73 21.26 -25.79
CA LEU A 14 -11.01 20.64 -24.69
C LEU A 14 -11.51 19.19 -24.56
N THR A 15 -10.71 18.25 -25.04
CA THR A 15 -10.91 16.84 -24.73
C THR A 15 -10.50 16.64 -23.28
N GLY A 16 -11.50 16.55 -22.41
CA GLY A 16 -11.35 15.95 -21.10
C GLY A 16 -10.94 14.48 -21.26
N GLY A 17 -10.05 14.04 -20.40
CA GLY A 17 -9.56 12.67 -20.41
C GLY A 17 -8.28 12.52 -19.62
N ASP A 18 -8.35 12.73 -18.30
CA ASP A 18 -7.51 11.97 -17.38
C ASP A 18 -8.33 11.70 -16.12
N THR A 19 -9.42 10.96 -16.31
CA THR A 19 -9.93 10.16 -15.21
C THR A 19 -8.91 9.06 -15.04
N ALA A 20 -8.19 9.10 -13.92
CA ALA A 20 -7.52 7.93 -13.37
C ALA A 20 -8.58 6.82 -13.26
N GLN A 21 -8.69 6.01 -14.31
CA GLN A 21 -9.47 4.79 -14.31
C GLN A 21 -8.71 3.88 -13.35
N GLY A 22 -9.09 3.91 -12.07
CA GLY A 22 -8.79 2.82 -11.16
C GLY A 22 -9.22 1.55 -11.87
N ASN A 23 -8.29 0.62 -12.05
CA ASN A 23 -8.53 -0.60 -12.80
C ASN A 23 -9.68 -1.33 -12.10
N GLU A 24 -10.89 -1.28 -12.67
CA GLU A 24 -12.05 -2.01 -12.16
C GLU A 24 -11.75 -3.49 -12.33
N THR A 25 -11.22 -4.12 -11.28
CA THR A 25 -10.95 -5.54 -11.31
C THR A 25 -12.24 -6.31 -11.40
N CYS A 26 -12.34 -7.18 -12.41
CA CYS A 26 -13.51 -8.03 -12.60
C CYS A 26 -13.61 -9.02 -11.42
N PRO A 27 -14.81 -9.31 -10.89
CA PRO A 27 -14.98 -10.33 -9.86
C PRO A 27 -14.39 -11.67 -10.33
N GLY A 28 -13.25 -12.06 -9.76
CA GLY A 28 -12.45 -13.21 -10.19
C GLY A 28 -10.97 -12.91 -10.48
N GLU A 29 -10.55 -11.65 -10.52
CA GLU A 29 -9.12 -11.31 -10.68
C GLU A 29 -8.33 -11.46 -9.37
N THR A 30 -7.15 -12.07 -9.47
CA THR A 30 -6.25 -12.30 -8.34
C THR A 30 -5.47 -11.03 -8.04
N LEU A 31 -5.81 -10.34 -6.94
CA LEU A 31 -5.04 -9.20 -6.45
C LEU A 31 -3.74 -9.63 -5.75
N THR A 32 -2.72 -8.78 -5.87
CA THR A 32 -1.52 -8.77 -5.04
C THR A 32 -1.59 -7.57 -4.08
N VAL A 33 -1.81 -7.87 -2.80
CA VAL A 33 -1.98 -6.88 -1.73
C VAL A 33 -0.72 -6.84 -0.87
N LEU A 34 -0.14 -5.65 -0.70
CA LEU A 34 0.93 -5.40 0.27
C LEU A 34 0.34 -4.81 1.55
N ASN A 35 0.13 -5.64 2.56
CA ASN A 35 -0.29 -5.23 3.89
C ASN A 35 0.92 -4.74 4.69
N VAL A 36 0.83 -3.55 5.28
CA VAL A 36 1.91 -2.92 6.04
C VAL A 36 1.46 -2.72 7.48
N ALA A 37 2.05 -3.50 8.39
CA ALA A 37 1.76 -3.44 9.82
C ALA A 37 2.32 -2.17 10.48
N TYR A 38 1.91 -1.90 11.72
CA TYR A 38 2.55 -0.88 12.54
C TYR A 38 4.03 -1.24 12.81
N PRO A 39 5.00 -0.30 12.68
CA PRO A 39 6.42 -0.66 12.69
C PRO A 39 6.96 -1.23 14.01
N LEU A 40 6.30 -0.93 15.14
CA LEU A 40 6.82 -1.25 16.48
C LEU A 40 6.11 -2.43 17.17
N ALA A 41 5.12 -3.06 16.53
CA ALA A 41 4.41 -4.20 17.09
C ALA A 41 4.39 -5.38 16.12
N PRO A 42 4.65 -6.60 16.58
CA PRO A 42 4.57 -7.78 15.73
C PRO A 42 3.11 -8.05 15.36
N VAL A 43 2.89 -8.48 14.12
CA VAL A 43 1.59 -8.91 13.62
C VAL A 43 1.52 -10.44 13.55
N GLY A 44 0.36 -11.03 13.81
CA GLY A 44 0.17 -12.47 13.75
C GLY A 44 -1.06 -12.94 14.53
N PRO A 45 -1.37 -14.26 14.50
CA PRO A 45 -2.53 -14.83 15.19
C PRO A 45 -2.58 -14.55 16.69
N ASP A 46 -1.41 -14.37 17.31
CA ASP A 46 -1.25 -14.10 18.74
C ASP A 46 -1.07 -12.60 19.05
N ALA A 47 -1.31 -11.71 18.07
CA ALA A 47 -1.18 -10.28 18.27
C ALA A 47 -2.20 -9.77 19.31
N VAL A 48 -1.74 -8.86 20.17
CA VAL A 48 -2.56 -8.28 21.24
C VAL A 48 -3.23 -6.96 20.82
N GLY A 49 -2.68 -6.27 19.82
CA GLY A 49 -3.21 -5.02 19.31
C GLY A 49 -4.32 -5.22 18.27
N GLY A 50 -5.30 -4.33 18.26
CA GLY A 50 -6.50 -4.47 17.42
C GLY A 50 -6.20 -4.37 15.93
N ALA A 51 -5.33 -3.43 15.52
CA ALA A 51 -4.91 -3.28 14.13
C ALA A 51 -4.15 -4.51 13.64
N GLU A 52 -3.26 -5.05 14.48
CA GLU A 52 -2.48 -6.24 14.19
C GLU A 52 -3.37 -7.49 14.08
N GLN A 53 -4.39 -7.62 14.93
CA GLN A 53 -5.39 -8.69 14.82
C GLN A 53 -6.16 -8.59 13.50
N VAL A 54 -6.63 -7.39 13.14
CA VAL A 54 -7.35 -7.16 11.87
C VAL A 54 -6.47 -7.50 10.66
N LEU A 55 -5.23 -7.03 10.63
CA LEU A 55 -4.29 -7.34 9.54
C LEU A 55 -4.07 -8.86 9.44
N SER A 56 -3.88 -9.55 10.57
CA SER A 56 -3.70 -11.01 10.59
C SER A 56 -4.90 -11.76 10.02
N MET A 57 -6.12 -11.30 10.35
CA MET A 57 -7.35 -11.87 9.81
C MET A 57 -7.51 -11.57 8.31
N LEU A 58 -7.16 -10.36 7.87
CA LEU A 58 -7.23 -9.93 6.48
C LEU A 58 -6.24 -10.72 5.60
N ASP A 59 -4.98 -10.82 6.02
CA ASP A 59 -3.96 -11.60 5.33
C ASP A 59 -4.41 -13.05 5.11
N ARG A 60 -4.94 -13.69 6.16
CA ARG A 60 -5.51 -15.04 6.06
C ARG A 60 -6.66 -15.10 5.07
N ALA A 61 -7.60 -14.15 5.14
CA ALA A 61 -8.77 -14.12 4.27
C ALA A 61 -8.39 -13.93 2.79
N LEU A 62 -7.43 -13.04 2.51
CA LEU A 62 -6.89 -12.80 1.16
C LEU A 62 -6.28 -14.08 0.58
N VAL A 63 -5.42 -14.76 1.34
CA VAL A 63 -4.82 -16.04 0.91
C VAL A 63 -5.88 -17.10 0.67
N GLN A 64 -6.87 -17.22 1.56
CA GLN A 64 -7.96 -18.19 1.41
C GLN A 64 -8.86 -17.91 0.19
N ALA A 65 -9.01 -16.64 -0.18
CA ALA A 65 -9.73 -16.22 -1.38
C ALA A 65 -8.91 -16.37 -2.68
N GLY A 66 -7.64 -16.81 -2.59
CA GLY A 66 -6.76 -17.01 -3.74
C GLY A 66 -5.97 -15.77 -4.14
N HIS A 67 -6.03 -14.68 -3.37
CA HIS A 67 -5.22 -13.49 -3.57
C HIS A 67 -3.79 -13.69 -3.06
N ARG A 68 -2.85 -12.90 -3.60
CA ARG A 68 -1.46 -12.87 -3.09
C ARG A 68 -1.37 -11.81 -2.00
N SER A 69 -1.31 -12.26 -0.74
CA SER A 69 -1.01 -11.38 0.39
C SER A 69 0.49 -11.36 0.69
N ILE A 70 1.06 -10.16 0.79
CA ILE A 70 2.42 -9.91 1.26
C ILE A 70 2.30 -9.00 2.49
N VAL A 71 2.96 -9.34 3.58
CA VAL A 71 2.91 -8.61 4.84
C VAL A 71 4.30 -8.05 5.17
N ILE A 72 4.40 -6.75 5.36
CA ILE A 72 5.57 -6.14 6.01
C ILE A 72 5.28 -6.06 7.51
N GLY A 73 6.14 -6.69 8.31
CA GLY A 73 6.04 -6.70 9.76
C GLY A 73 7.42 -6.78 10.40
N CYS A 74 7.54 -6.28 11.64
CA CYS A 74 8.80 -6.39 12.37
C CYS A 74 9.08 -7.83 12.80
N ARG A 75 10.35 -8.13 13.09
CA ARG A 75 10.76 -9.45 13.60
C ARG A 75 9.87 -9.92 14.74
N GLY A 76 9.46 -11.18 14.65
CA GLY A 76 8.46 -11.78 15.54
C GLY A 76 7.05 -11.77 14.96
N SER A 77 6.84 -11.11 13.83
CA SER A 77 5.59 -11.21 13.07
C SER A 77 5.44 -12.58 12.39
N SER A 78 4.21 -12.94 12.06
CA SER A 78 3.84 -14.10 11.26
C SER A 78 2.73 -13.73 10.26
N ALA A 79 2.74 -14.39 9.10
CA ALA A 79 1.76 -14.19 8.05
C ALA A 79 1.34 -15.55 7.45
N SER A 80 0.09 -15.65 7.03
CA SER A 80 -0.43 -16.72 6.18
C SER A 80 0.08 -16.57 4.74
N GLY A 81 0.26 -15.32 4.28
CA GLY A 81 0.88 -14.98 3.00
C GLY A 81 2.41 -14.98 3.04
N THR A 82 3.02 -14.09 2.26
CA THR A 82 4.49 -13.90 2.28
C THR A 82 4.86 -12.83 3.30
N LEU A 83 5.72 -13.16 4.28
CA LEU A 83 6.27 -12.18 5.22
C LEU A 83 7.55 -11.54 4.65
N VAL A 84 7.59 -10.21 4.67
CA VAL A 84 8.80 -9.38 4.53
C VAL A 84 9.14 -8.85 5.93
N GLU A 85 10.11 -9.48 6.56
CA GLU A 85 10.54 -9.10 7.91
C GLU A 85 11.44 -7.86 7.88
N ILE A 86 11.13 -6.87 8.72
CA ILE A 86 12.04 -5.76 9.06
C ILE A 86 12.65 -5.96 10.46
N PRO A 87 13.77 -5.30 10.80
CA PRO A 87 14.29 -5.33 12.16
C PRO A 87 13.24 -4.88 13.18
N ALA A 88 13.16 -5.58 14.31
CA ALA A 88 12.40 -5.11 15.46
C ALA A 88 13.24 -4.12 16.27
N GLU A 89 12.62 -3.02 16.69
CA GLU A 89 13.19 -2.13 17.69
C GLU A 89 13.09 -2.79 19.06
N ASN A 90 14.21 -2.83 19.79
CA ASN A 90 14.30 -3.43 21.12
C ASN A 90 14.64 -2.34 22.14
N GLY A 91 14.13 -2.49 23.37
CA GLY A 91 14.37 -1.56 24.45
C GLY A 91 13.33 -0.43 24.51
N VAL A 92 13.78 0.79 24.80
CA VAL A 92 12.88 1.94 24.92
C VAL A 92 12.40 2.34 23.53
N LEU A 93 11.08 2.33 23.33
CA LEU A 93 10.43 2.76 22.09
C LEU A 93 10.30 4.29 22.08
N ASP A 94 11.42 4.96 21.88
CA ASP A 94 11.49 6.41 21.72
C ASP A 94 11.29 6.86 20.26
N GLU A 95 11.30 8.17 20.03
CA GLU A 95 11.15 8.74 18.68
C GLU A 95 12.27 8.31 17.72
N ALA A 96 13.48 8.01 18.23
CA ALA A 96 14.57 7.53 17.40
C ALA A 96 14.33 6.08 16.95
N ALA A 97 13.83 5.23 17.84
CA ALA A 97 13.38 3.87 17.51
C ALA A 97 12.24 3.91 16.49
N LYS A 98 11.24 4.75 16.73
CA LYS A 98 10.13 4.95 15.79
C LYS A 98 10.62 5.37 14.41
N SER A 99 11.50 6.37 14.34
CA SER A 99 12.05 6.87 13.07
C SER A 99 12.83 5.80 12.30
N ARG A 100 13.62 4.96 12.99
CA ARG A 100 14.33 3.83 12.35
C ARG A 100 13.37 2.78 11.81
N ALA A 101 12.35 2.41 12.59
CA ALA A 101 11.35 1.43 12.16
C ALA A 101 10.55 1.93 10.95
N GLN A 102 10.16 3.21 10.95
CA GLN A 102 9.50 3.85 9.80
C GLN A 102 10.38 3.87 8.55
N GLN A 103 11.69 4.13 8.72
CA GLN A 103 12.64 4.08 7.60
C GLN A 103 12.77 2.66 7.03
N ALA A 104 12.85 1.64 7.89
CA ALA A 104 12.87 0.24 7.46
C ALA A 104 11.59 -0.14 6.71
N HIS A 105 10.43 0.37 7.13
CA HIS A 105 9.16 0.20 6.40
C HIS A 105 9.20 0.84 5.01
N ARG A 106 9.67 2.09 4.88
CA ARG A 106 9.83 2.74 3.56
C ARG A 106 10.67 1.90 2.61
N GLU A 107 11.81 1.42 3.09
CA GLU A 107 12.72 0.58 2.30
C GLU A 107 12.07 -0.74 1.91
N ALA A 108 11.36 -1.39 2.84
CA ALA A 108 10.65 -2.63 2.59
C ALA A 108 9.50 -2.46 1.59
N ILE A 109 8.74 -1.36 1.66
CA ILE A 109 7.68 -1.03 0.70
C ILE A 109 8.28 -0.86 -0.70
N ALA A 110 9.33 -0.05 -0.83
CA ALA A 110 10.00 0.17 -2.11
C ALA A 110 10.56 -1.14 -2.69
N ALA A 111 11.22 -1.95 -1.87
CA ALA A 111 11.74 -3.25 -2.27
C ALA A 111 10.63 -4.23 -2.69
N ALA A 112 9.50 -4.24 -1.99
CA ALA A 112 8.36 -5.07 -2.32
C ALA A 112 7.75 -4.67 -3.68
N ARG A 113 7.56 -3.37 -3.93
CA ARG A 113 7.04 -2.86 -5.21
C ARG A 113 7.99 -3.13 -6.38
N ALA A 114 9.30 -3.09 -6.15
CA ALA A 114 10.28 -3.46 -7.17
C ALA A 114 10.28 -4.97 -7.48
N ARG A 115 9.85 -5.81 -6.52
CA ARG A 115 9.89 -7.27 -6.62
C ARG A 115 8.60 -7.90 -7.11
N TRP A 116 7.45 -7.33 -6.77
CA TRP A 116 6.14 -7.88 -7.06
C TRP A 116 5.23 -6.84 -7.73
N PRO A 117 4.32 -7.27 -8.61
CA PRO A 117 3.29 -6.38 -9.16
C PRO A 117 2.24 -6.10 -8.09
N ILE A 118 2.48 -5.13 -7.23
CA ILE A 118 1.55 -4.76 -6.15
C ILE A 118 0.37 -3.97 -6.73
N ASP A 119 -0.85 -4.49 -6.58
CA ASP A 119 -2.08 -3.81 -7.02
C ASP A 119 -2.53 -2.75 -6.01
N VAL A 120 -2.34 -3.01 -4.71
CA VAL A 120 -2.65 -2.06 -3.64
C VAL A 120 -1.71 -2.24 -2.44
N VAL A 121 -1.28 -1.11 -1.87
CA VAL A 121 -0.62 -1.06 -0.57
C VAL A 121 -1.66 -0.71 0.50
N HIS A 122 -1.78 -1.53 1.54
CA HIS A 122 -2.74 -1.33 2.64
C HIS A 122 -1.99 -1.07 3.96
N LEU A 123 -2.07 0.16 4.46
CA LEU A 123 -1.38 0.64 5.66
C LEU A 123 -2.30 0.59 6.88
N HIS A 124 -1.80 0.01 7.99
CA HIS A 124 -2.56 -0.16 9.24
C HIS A 124 -2.00 0.62 10.44
N GLY A 125 -0.87 1.30 10.28
CA GLY A 125 -0.24 2.07 11.36
C GLY A 125 -0.77 3.51 11.45
N ILE A 126 -0.86 4.05 12.67
CA ILE A 126 -1.29 5.43 12.92
C ILE A 126 -0.30 6.47 12.36
N ASP A 127 0.95 6.08 12.18
CA ASP A 127 2.06 6.88 11.65
C ASP A 127 2.35 6.59 10.18
N PHE A 128 1.33 6.14 9.44
CA PHE A 128 1.41 5.81 8.02
C PHE A 128 1.99 6.93 7.15
N ASP A 129 1.79 8.18 7.54
CA ASP A 129 2.30 9.36 6.82
C ASP A 129 3.83 9.35 6.76
N ALA A 130 4.48 8.78 7.77
CA ALA A 130 5.92 8.63 7.82
C ALA A 130 6.48 7.50 6.96
N TYR A 131 5.66 6.72 6.24
CA TYR A 131 6.14 5.70 5.30
C TYR A 131 5.16 5.44 4.15
N LEU A 132 4.36 6.46 3.82
CA LEU A 132 3.46 6.44 2.67
C LEU A 132 4.29 6.30 1.38
N PRO A 133 3.97 5.37 0.47
CA PRO A 133 4.63 5.28 -0.83
C PRO A 133 4.29 6.50 -1.70
N ASP A 134 5.24 6.92 -2.53
CA ASP A 134 5.09 8.08 -3.41
C ASP A 134 4.18 7.81 -4.63
N ASP A 135 3.84 6.54 -4.88
CA ASP A 135 3.09 6.12 -6.07
C ASP A 135 2.23 4.86 -5.87
N GLY A 136 1.24 4.73 -6.76
CA GLY A 136 0.36 3.58 -6.85
C GLY A 136 -0.84 3.61 -5.88
N PRO A 137 -1.82 2.70 -6.08
CA PRO A 137 -3.00 2.64 -5.23
C PRO A 137 -2.63 2.32 -3.78
N THR A 138 -3.09 3.17 -2.86
CA THR A 138 -2.82 3.04 -1.43
C THR A 138 -4.09 3.22 -0.61
N LEU A 139 -4.36 2.29 0.29
CA LEU A 139 -5.43 2.32 1.27
C LEU A 139 -4.84 2.47 2.66
N VAL A 140 -5.36 3.40 3.44
CA VAL A 140 -5.02 3.56 4.87
C VAL A 140 -6.25 3.20 5.69
N THR A 141 -6.11 2.38 6.71
CA THR A 141 -7.15 2.14 7.71
C THR A 141 -6.69 2.68 9.05
N LEU A 142 -7.42 3.67 9.56
CA LEU A 142 -7.26 4.20 10.91
C LEU A 142 -8.23 3.48 11.84
N HIS A 143 -7.67 2.86 12.87
CA HIS A 143 -8.38 2.00 13.83
C HIS A 143 -8.78 2.78 15.09
#